data_AF-A0A4Y1ZBJ9-F1
#
_entry.id   AF-A0A4Y1ZBJ9-F1
#
_cell.length_a   1.000
_cell.length_b   1.000
_cell.length_c   1.000
_cell.angle_alpha   90.00
_cell.angle_beta   90.00
_cell.angle_gamma   90.00
#
_symmetry.space_group_name_H-M   'P 1'
#
loop_
_entity.id
_entity.type
_entity.pdbx_description
1 polymer ?
#
loop_
_entity_poly.entity_id
_entity_poly.type
_entity_poly.pdbx_seq_one_letter_code
_entity_poly.pdbx_strand_id
1 'polypeptide(L)'
;MIYTGAPQNTVRKPIEKLNIEAGRAHMKEHGIEEVVVHAPYIINIANTVKPETFALGVSFLRKEIDRAEAIGAKQIVLHPGAHVGAGVDAGIAKIIEGLNEVLETRDKVQIALETMAGKGSECGFRFEQLAKSSMGCS
;
A
#
# COMPACT_ATOMS: atom_id res chain seq x y z
N MET A 1 -8.66 10.36 -4.75
CA MET A 1 -7.93 9.40 -3.89
C MET A 1 -8.52 9.44 -2.49
N ILE A 2 -8.64 8.30 -1.82
CA ILE A 2 -9.22 8.19 -0.48
C ILE A 2 -8.39 7.27 0.42
N TYR A 3 -8.61 7.36 1.74
CA TYR A 3 -8.15 6.37 2.71
C TYR A 3 -9.35 5.58 3.23
N THR A 4 -9.15 4.30 3.54
CA THR A 4 -10.21 3.42 4.09
C THR A 4 -10.44 3.63 5.61
N GLY A 5 -9.65 4.52 6.22
CA GLY A 5 -9.68 4.90 7.62
C GLY A 5 -8.68 6.03 7.89
N ALA A 6 -8.36 6.29 9.16
CA ALA A 6 -7.38 7.30 9.51
C ALA A 6 -5.99 6.96 8.89
N PRO A 7 -5.33 7.90 8.18
CA PRO A 7 -4.03 7.66 7.52
C PRO A 7 -2.88 7.29 8.46
N GLN A 8 -2.98 7.68 9.74
CA GLN A 8 -1.90 7.62 10.73
C GLN A 8 -1.97 6.43 11.69
N ASN A 9 -2.92 5.52 11.50
CA ASN A 9 -3.09 4.36 12.38
C ASN A 9 -3.65 3.14 11.63
N THR A 10 -3.65 1.99 12.33
CA THR A 10 -4.10 0.70 11.80
C THR A 10 -5.57 0.40 12.09
N VAL A 11 -6.31 1.33 12.73
CA VAL A 11 -7.70 1.09 13.13
C VAL A 11 -8.60 1.22 11.91
N ARG A 12 -9.40 0.19 11.64
CA ARG A 12 -10.32 0.15 10.51
C ARG A 12 -11.70 -0.29 10.93
N LYS A 13 -12.71 0.31 10.31
CA LYS A 13 -14.07 -0.21 10.35
C LYS A 13 -14.14 -1.51 9.51
N PRO A 14 -15.06 -2.44 9.87
CA PRO A 14 -15.44 -3.54 8.98
C PRO A 14 -15.94 -3.03 7.62
N ILE A 15 -15.78 -3.82 6.56
CA ILE A 15 -16.12 -3.44 5.17
C ILE A 15 -17.59 -3.03 5.06
N GLU A 16 -18.47 -3.73 5.78
CA GLU A 16 -19.91 -3.52 5.81
C GLU A 16 -20.28 -2.12 6.36
N LYS A 17 -19.36 -1.48 7.09
CA LYS A 17 -19.54 -0.15 7.68
C LYS A 17 -18.83 0.96 6.89
N LEU A 18 -18.31 0.68 5.69
CA LEU A 18 -17.66 1.67 4.82
C LEU A 18 -18.64 2.47 3.94
N ASN A 19 -19.93 2.16 3.96
CA ASN A 19 -20.97 2.86 3.20
C ASN A 19 -20.71 2.88 1.67
N ILE A 20 -20.18 1.76 1.14
CA ILE A 20 -19.67 1.65 -0.23
C ILE A 20 -20.75 1.94 -1.27
N GLU A 21 -21.96 1.39 -1.10
CA GLU A 21 -23.03 1.54 -2.09
C GLU A 21 -23.52 2.99 -2.22
N ALA A 22 -23.65 3.70 -1.10
CA ALA A 22 -23.99 5.13 -1.14
C ALA A 22 -22.87 5.95 -1.79
N GLY A 23 -21.61 5.62 -1.49
CA GLY A 23 -20.44 6.24 -2.14
C GLY A 23 -20.44 6.04 -3.66
N ARG A 24 -20.69 4.81 -4.13
CA ARG A 24 -20.79 4.47 -5.56
C ARG A 24 -21.95 5.20 -6.25
N ALA A 25 -23.11 5.29 -5.59
CA ALA A 25 -24.25 6.03 -6.12
C ALA A 25 -23.91 7.52 -6.31
N HIS A 26 -23.27 8.13 -5.29
CA HIS A 26 -22.83 9.52 -5.36
C HIS A 26 -21.77 9.75 -6.44
N MET A 27 -20.80 8.83 -6.57
CA MET A 27 -19.81 8.86 -7.65
C MET A 27 -20.49 8.86 -9.03
N LYS A 28 -21.45 7.95 -9.25
CA LYS A 28 -22.20 7.84 -10.50
C LYS A 28 -22.99 9.12 -10.81
N GLU A 29 -23.66 9.69 -9.82
CA GLU A 29 -24.43 10.94 -9.96
C GLU A 29 -23.54 12.11 -10.40
N HIS A 30 -22.27 12.13 -9.97
CA HIS A 30 -21.34 13.24 -10.22
C HIS A 30 -20.31 12.93 -11.31
N GLY A 31 -20.48 11.83 -12.07
CA GLY A 31 -19.55 11.46 -13.14
C GLY A 31 -18.14 11.10 -12.64
N ILE A 32 -18.00 10.66 -11.39
CA ILE A 32 -16.74 10.16 -10.84
C ILE A 32 -16.64 8.67 -11.21
N GLU A 33 -15.80 8.36 -12.19
CA GLU A 33 -15.70 6.99 -12.72
C GLU A 33 -14.75 6.10 -11.89
N GLU A 34 -13.73 6.70 -11.28
CA GLU A 34 -12.68 5.96 -10.58
C GLU A 34 -12.31 6.54 -9.22
N VAL A 35 -11.93 5.64 -8.31
CA VAL A 35 -11.32 5.97 -7.02
C VAL A 35 -10.02 5.20 -6.88
N VAL A 36 -9.01 5.90 -6.36
CA VAL A 36 -7.74 5.34 -5.94
C VAL A 36 -7.73 5.29 -4.42
N VAL A 37 -7.33 4.16 -3.85
CA VAL A 37 -7.10 4.03 -2.40
C VAL A 37 -5.64 4.32 -2.12
N HIS A 38 -5.34 4.95 -0.98
CA HIS A 38 -3.98 5.10 -0.48
C HIS A 38 -3.82 4.29 0.81
N ALA A 39 -2.78 3.45 0.87
CA ALA A 39 -2.43 2.70 2.06
C ALA A 39 -1.88 3.65 3.14
N PRO A 40 -2.07 3.39 4.44
CA PRO A 40 -1.55 4.26 5.51
C PRO A 40 -0.05 4.46 5.42
N TYR A 41 0.42 5.69 5.59
CA TYR A 41 1.84 6.03 5.51
C TYR A 41 2.70 5.40 6.63
N ILE A 42 2.05 4.77 7.62
CA ILE A 42 2.69 4.04 8.70
C ILE A 42 3.09 2.61 8.31
N ILE A 43 2.60 2.09 7.17
CA ILE A 43 3.04 0.79 6.65
C ILE A 43 4.50 0.93 6.24
N ASN A 44 5.35 0.03 6.74
CA ASN A 44 6.74 -0.02 6.34
C ASN A 44 7.19 -1.48 6.12
N ILE A 45 7.06 -1.95 4.89
CA ILE A 45 7.55 -3.26 4.45
C ILE A 45 9.04 -3.24 4.05
N ALA A 46 9.73 -2.11 4.22
CA ALA A 46 11.19 -2.03 4.06
C ALA A 46 11.95 -2.19 5.38
N ASN A 47 11.23 -2.39 6.50
CA ASN A 47 11.83 -2.41 7.83
C ASN A 47 12.54 -3.76 8.10
N THR A 48 13.87 -3.75 8.07
CA THR A 48 14.70 -4.92 8.38
C THR A 48 15.08 -5.00 9.87
N VAL A 49 14.85 -3.93 10.64
CA VAL A 49 15.30 -3.79 12.02
C VAL A 49 14.26 -4.29 13.01
N LYS A 50 12.97 -4.09 12.70
CA LYS A 50 11.84 -4.45 13.56
C LYS A 50 10.92 -5.45 12.85
N PRO A 51 11.12 -6.76 13.05
CA PRO A 51 10.30 -7.81 12.42
C PRO A 51 8.80 -7.63 12.66
N GLU A 52 8.40 -7.13 13.83
CA GLU A 52 7.02 -6.85 14.18
C GLU A 52 6.42 -5.71 13.34
N THR A 53 7.22 -4.73 12.94
CA THR A 53 6.78 -3.63 12.05
C THR A 53 6.56 -4.16 10.64
N PHE A 54 7.47 -5.01 10.16
CA PHE A 54 7.33 -5.66 8.86
C PHE A 54 6.09 -6.55 8.80
N ALA A 55 5.93 -7.47 9.75
CA ALA A 55 4.78 -8.39 9.82
C ALA A 55 3.44 -7.64 9.97
N LEU A 56 3.42 -6.55 10.74
CA LEU A 56 2.26 -5.67 10.81
C LEU A 56 2.00 -4.99 9.46
N GLY A 57 3.03 -4.49 8.79
CA GLY A 57 2.94 -3.87 7.47
C GLY A 57 2.34 -4.81 6.42
N VAL A 58 2.85 -6.04 6.33
CA VAL A 58 2.35 -7.11 5.44
C VAL A 58 0.88 -7.42 5.74
N SER A 59 0.58 -7.80 6.98
CA SER A 59 -0.79 -8.20 7.36
C SER A 59 -1.80 -7.07 7.22
N PHE A 60 -1.37 -5.81 7.40
CA PHE A 60 -2.24 -4.66 7.27
C PHE A 60 -2.43 -4.26 5.80
N LEU A 61 -1.39 -4.30 4.98
CA LEU A 61 -1.48 -4.03 3.54
C LEU A 61 -2.42 -5.05 2.86
N ARG A 62 -2.31 -6.34 3.20
CA ARG A 62 -3.23 -7.38 2.73
C ARG A 62 -4.70 -7.02 2.97
N LYS A 63 -5.01 -6.57 4.19
CA LYS A 63 -6.38 -6.13 4.56
C LYS A 63 -6.78 -4.83 3.87
N GLU A 64 -5.85 -3.97 3.48
CA GLU A 64 -6.16 -2.75 2.72
C GLU A 64 -6.43 -3.06 1.25
N ILE A 65 -5.76 -4.06 0.66
CA ILE A 65 -6.10 -4.56 -0.68
C ILE A 65 -7.52 -5.09 -0.69
N ASP A 66 -7.90 -5.93 0.28
CA ASP A 66 -9.27 -6.46 0.37
C ASP A 66 -10.33 -5.35 0.49
N ARG A 67 -10.02 -4.26 1.21
CA ARG A 67 -10.90 -3.08 1.29
C ARG A 67 -10.94 -2.29 -0.02
N ALA A 68 -9.80 -2.12 -0.68
CA ALA A 68 -9.73 -1.43 -1.96
C ALA A 68 -10.56 -2.16 -3.02
N GLU A 69 -10.46 -3.49 -3.07
CA GLU A 69 -11.29 -4.34 -3.93
C GLU A 69 -12.78 -4.20 -3.60
N ALA A 70 -13.15 -4.24 -2.31
CA ALA A 70 -14.54 -4.08 -1.90
C ALA A 70 -15.11 -2.72 -2.31
N ILE A 71 -14.32 -1.65 -2.20
CA ILE A 71 -14.68 -0.30 -2.67
C ILE A 71 -14.82 -0.27 -4.20
N GLY A 72 -14.13 -1.15 -4.92
CA GLY A 72 -14.06 -1.16 -6.38
C GLY A 72 -12.96 -0.26 -6.93
N ALA A 73 -11.96 0.08 -6.11
CA ALA A 73 -10.75 0.73 -6.59
C ALA A 73 -9.94 -0.27 -7.44
N LYS A 74 -9.18 0.25 -8.41
CA LYS A 74 -8.24 -0.55 -9.22
C LYS A 74 -6.81 -0.47 -8.69
N GLN A 75 -6.51 0.57 -7.92
CA GLN A 75 -5.17 0.90 -7.47
C GLN A 75 -5.18 1.18 -5.96
N ILE A 76 -4.15 0.66 -5.28
CA ILE A 76 -3.76 1.08 -3.95
C ILE A 76 -2.37 1.69 -3.97
N VAL A 77 -2.26 2.97 -3.62
CA VAL A 77 -0.98 3.67 -3.51
C VAL A 77 -0.26 3.22 -2.24
N LEU A 78 1.03 2.93 -2.35
CA LEU A 78 1.88 2.53 -1.26
C LEU A 78 3.22 3.29 -1.33
N HIS A 79 3.60 3.95 -0.24
CA HIS A 79 4.99 4.33 -0.03
C HIS A 79 5.81 3.04 0.08
N PRO A 80 6.82 2.78 -0.77
CA PRO A 80 7.54 1.50 -0.77
C PRO A 80 8.05 1.11 0.63
N GLY A 81 8.58 2.08 1.36
CA GLY A 81 8.94 1.97 2.76
C GLY A 81 10.18 2.77 3.08
N ALA A 82 10.68 2.59 4.31
CA ALA A 82 11.90 3.22 4.78
C ALA A 82 12.84 2.20 5.44
N HIS A 83 14.10 2.19 5.05
CA HIS A 83 15.09 1.19 5.45
C HIS A 83 15.65 1.39 6.88
N VAL A 84 15.28 2.48 7.56
CA VAL A 84 15.59 2.75 8.99
C VAL A 84 17.05 2.50 9.40
N GLY A 85 17.99 2.90 8.54
CA GLY A 85 19.43 2.78 8.76
C GLY A 85 20.10 1.52 8.18
N ALA A 86 19.34 0.53 7.69
CA ALA A 86 19.90 -0.70 7.13
C ALA A 86 20.49 -0.57 5.70
N GLY A 87 20.30 0.59 5.06
CA GLY A 87 20.71 0.85 3.68
C GLY A 87 19.61 0.53 2.66
N VAL A 88 19.67 1.23 1.53
CA VAL A 88 18.65 1.19 0.47
C VAL A 88 18.50 -0.22 -0.13
N ASP A 89 19.60 -0.92 -0.40
CA ASP A 89 19.53 -2.26 -1.02
C ASP A 89 18.86 -3.28 -0.10
N ALA A 90 19.16 -3.24 1.21
CA ALA A 90 18.48 -4.07 2.21
C ALA A 90 16.99 -3.72 2.32
N GLY A 91 16.65 -2.42 2.26
CA GLY A 91 15.27 -1.97 2.23
C GLY A 91 14.51 -2.46 1.00
N ILE A 92 15.10 -2.37 -0.19
CA ILE A 92 14.49 -2.86 -1.45
C ILE A 92 14.27 -4.38 -1.40
N ALA A 93 15.25 -5.15 -0.92
CA ALA A 93 15.10 -6.59 -0.77
C ALA A 93 13.93 -6.94 0.16
N LYS A 94 13.78 -6.19 1.27
CA LYS A 94 12.67 -6.38 2.21
C LYS A 94 11.33 -5.96 1.64
N ILE A 95 11.29 -4.90 0.83
CA ILE A 95 10.08 -4.49 0.08
C ILE A 95 9.63 -5.62 -0.84
N ILE A 96 10.54 -6.23 -1.61
CA ILE A 96 10.23 -7.34 -2.50
C ILE A 96 9.65 -8.53 -1.71
N GLU A 97 10.27 -8.89 -0.60
CA GLU A 97 9.76 -9.94 0.31
C GLU A 97 8.33 -9.61 0.78
N GLY A 98 8.10 -8.39 1.28
CA GLY A 98 6.78 -7.97 1.75
C GLY A 98 5.73 -7.92 0.66
N LEU A 99 6.07 -7.48 -0.55
CA LEU A 99 5.15 -7.50 -1.69
C LEU A 99 4.79 -8.94 -2.09
N ASN A 100 5.75 -9.86 -2.10
CA ASN A 100 5.51 -11.28 -2.43
C ASN A 100 4.70 -12.00 -1.33
N GLU A 101 4.81 -11.59 -0.06
CA GLU A 101 3.95 -12.11 1.01
C GLU A 101 2.52 -11.57 0.94
N VAL A 102 2.36 -10.34 0.44
CA VAL A 102 1.06 -9.66 0.39
C VAL A 102 0.28 -10.06 -0.85
N LEU A 103 0.89 -10.08 -2.03
CA LEU A 103 0.20 -10.25 -3.31
C LEU A 103 -0.27 -11.70 -3.50
N GLU A 104 -1.49 -11.85 -3.98
CA GLU A 104 -2.08 -13.13 -4.35
C GLU A 104 -2.52 -13.11 -5.82
N THR A 105 -2.46 -14.26 -6.51
CA THR A 105 -2.85 -14.36 -7.94
C THR A 105 -4.32 -14.01 -8.21
N ARG A 106 -5.17 -14.01 -7.18
CA ARG A 106 -6.59 -13.61 -7.26
C ARG A 106 -6.82 -12.10 -7.21
N ASP A 107 -5.82 -11.32 -6.82
CA ASP A 107 -5.96 -9.89 -6.61
C ASP A 107 -6.26 -9.17 -7.93
N LYS A 108 -7.25 -8.27 -7.89
CA LYS A 108 -7.65 -7.40 -9.00
C LYS A 108 -7.11 -5.99 -8.83
N VAL A 109 -6.80 -5.59 -7.59
CA VAL A 109 -6.18 -4.31 -7.28
C VAL A 109 -4.68 -4.40 -7.49
N GLN A 110 -4.11 -3.38 -8.13
CA GLN A 110 -2.66 -3.23 -8.27
C GLN A 110 -2.11 -2.34 -7.16
N ILE A 111 -0.93 -2.68 -6.65
CA ILE A 111 -0.16 -1.79 -5.78
C ILE A 111 0.58 -0.79 -6.67
N ALA A 112 0.25 0.49 -6.55
CA ALA A 112 0.97 1.58 -7.16
C ALA A 112 2.08 2.07 -6.21
N LEU A 113 3.32 1.65 -6.45
CA LEU A 113 4.47 2.15 -5.71
C LEU A 113 4.68 3.63 -5.99
N GLU A 114 4.60 4.45 -4.94
CA GLU A 114 4.75 5.90 -5.06
C GLU A 114 6.22 6.32 -5.12
N THR A 115 6.52 7.31 -5.97
CA THR A 115 7.82 7.97 -6.00
C THR A 115 8.00 8.80 -4.73
N MET A 116 9.06 8.51 -3.98
CA MET A 116 9.32 9.17 -2.70
C MET A 116 10.23 10.38 -2.84
N ALA A 117 10.15 11.33 -1.91
CA ALA A 117 11.04 12.49 -1.87
C ALA A 117 12.49 12.11 -1.47
N GLY A 118 12.67 10.97 -0.79
CA GLY A 118 13.98 10.51 -0.30
C GLY A 118 14.32 11.08 1.07
N LYS A 119 13.32 11.49 1.86
CA LYS A 119 13.54 12.02 3.19
C LYS A 119 14.01 10.92 4.14
N GLY A 120 15.07 11.20 4.88
CA GLY A 120 15.56 10.31 5.94
C GLY A 120 16.06 8.98 5.38
N SER A 121 15.24 7.93 5.47
CA SER A 121 15.58 6.57 5.03
C SER A 121 14.57 5.98 4.05
N GLU A 122 13.77 6.83 3.39
CA GLU A 122 12.83 6.40 2.35
C GLU A 122 13.53 5.65 1.21
N CYS A 123 12.88 4.59 0.73
CA CYS A 123 13.18 3.91 -0.52
C CYS A 123 12.19 4.37 -1.61
N GLY A 124 12.56 4.26 -2.88
CA GLY A 124 11.70 4.64 -4.01
C GLY A 124 11.86 6.09 -4.47
N PHE A 125 12.93 6.77 -4.07
CA PHE A 125 13.22 8.16 -4.47
C PHE A 125 13.95 8.28 -5.82
N ARG A 126 14.28 7.14 -6.42
CA ARG A 126 14.80 7.03 -7.79
C ARG A 126 14.02 5.97 -8.54
N PHE A 127 13.79 6.18 -9.83
CA PHE A 127 13.04 5.22 -10.65
C PHE A 127 13.69 3.84 -10.68
N GLU A 128 15.02 3.74 -10.59
CA GLU A 128 15.74 2.47 -10.54
C GLU A 128 15.39 1.67 -9.28
N GLN A 129 15.10 2.33 -8.16
CA GLN A 129 14.69 1.65 -6.93
C GLN A 129 13.29 1.05 -7.07
N LEU A 130 12.36 1.82 -7.65
CA LEU A 130 11.01 1.35 -7.95
C LEU A 130 11.03 0.19 -8.95
N ALA A 131 11.80 0.32 -10.03
CA ALA A 131 11.97 -0.73 -11.02
C ALA A 131 12.51 -2.01 -10.39
N LYS A 132 13.55 -1.93 -9.54
CA LYS A 132 14.06 -3.09 -8.80
C LYS A 132 12.98 -3.73 -7.92
N SER A 133 12.22 -2.94 -7.18
CA SER A 133 11.13 -3.44 -6.33
C SER A 133 10.05 -4.14 -7.15
N SER A 134 9.61 -3.56 -8.27
CA SER A 134 8.55 -4.13 -9.10
C SER A 134 8.98 -5.37 -9.88
N MET A 135 10.22 -5.42 -10.38
CA MET A 135 10.74 -6.57 -11.15
C MET A 135 11.08 -7.78 -10.27
N GLY A 136 11.24 -7.60 -8.96
CA GLY A 136 11.49 -8.68 -8.02
C GLY A 136 10.23 -9.43 -7.57
N CYS A 137 9.04 -8.94 -7.93
CA CYS A 137 7.78 -9.55 -7.55
C CYS A 137 7.40 -10.69 -8.49
N SER A 138 6.89 -11.79 -7.92
CA SER A 138 6.49 -13.01 -8.62
C SER A 138 5.03 -13.35 -8.40
#